data_AF-A0A820WUH1-F1
#
_entry.id   AF-A0A820WUH1-F1
#
_cell.length_a   1.000
_cell.length_b   1.000
_cell.length_c   1.000
_cell.angle_alpha   90.00
_cell.angle_beta   90.00
_cell.angle_gamma   90.00
#
_symmetry.space_group_name_H-M   'P 1'
#
loop_
_entity.id
_entity.type
_entity.pdbx_description
1 polymer ?
#
loop_
_entity_poly.entity_id
_entity_poly.type
_entity_poly.pdbx_seq_one_letter_code
_entity_poly.pdbx_strand_id
1 'polypeptide(L)'
;MNALLADERNWPMISEELATAGVKNPTVYNVGIDFMLLEGFEILDSPPSAMRTILQNRWFSETFREQALNKAVSCALKVRRATTRYQDGFLTTFLTLIEDMAPVFAWGILGPDSPVKSMCTFLKDTVLDFARSLYDIKRTDYSSLTALSNDLDRQMSNLLDTIVKEMNVDPNILLNQASMTSTIHFN
;
A
#
# COMPACT_ATOMS: atom_id res chain seq x y z
N MET A 1 -5.78 14.92 1.37
CA MET A 1 -6.81 13.88 1.50
C MET A 1 -7.91 14.27 2.49
N ASN A 2 -7.61 14.56 3.77
CA ASN A 2 -8.64 14.92 4.76
C ASN A 2 -9.53 16.12 4.37
N ALA A 3 -8.95 17.19 3.82
CA ALA A 3 -9.73 18.35 3.36
C ALA A 3 -10.67 18.02 2.18
N LEU A 4 -10.26 17.08 1.31
CA LEU A 4 -11.06 16.64 0.17
C LEU A 4 -12.27 15.81 0.63
N LEU A 5 -12.06 14.92 1.59
CA LEU A 5 -13.09 14.04 2.15
C LEU A 5 -14.06 14.78 3.09
N ALA A 6 -13.62 15.87 3.72
CA ALA A 6 -14.45 16.65 4.66
C ALA A 6 -15.49 17.53 3.96
N ASP A 7 -15.30 17.85 2.68
CA ASP A 7 -16.25 18.64 1.91
C ASP A 7 -17.20 17.73 1.12
N GLU A 8 -18.45 17.64 1.58
CA GLU A 8 -19.49 16.79 0.99
C GLU A 8 -19.74 17.08 -0.49
N ARG A 9 -19.42 18.29 -0.97
CA ARG A 9 -19.56 18.67 -2.40
C ARG A 9 -18.65 17.87 -3.31
N ASN A 10 -17.56 17.32 -2.78
CA ASN A 10 -16.63 16.48 -3.53
C ASN A 10 -17.15 15.05 -3.70
N TRP A 11 -18.11 14.61 -2.88
CA TRP A 11 -18.53 13.21 -2.85
C TRP A 11 -19.09 12.66 -4.16
N PRO A 12 -19.87 13.41 -4.98
CA PRO A 12 -20.28 12.95 -6.30
C PRO A 12 -19.11 12.67 -7.23
N MET A 13 -18.09 13.54 -7.25
CA MET A 13 -16.87 13.35 -8.04
C MET A 13 -16.08 12.13 -7.54
N ILE A 14 -15.88 12.02 -6.23
CA ILE A 14 -15.15 10.90 -5.61
C ILE A 14 -15.85 9.57 -5.90
N SER A 15 -17.18 9.54 -5.78
CA SER A 15 -17.97 8.34 -6.06
C SER A 15 -17.89 7.94 -7.53
N GLU A 16 -17.89 8.91 -8.46
CA GLU A 16 -17.71 8.65 -9.88
C GLU A 16 -16.29 8.11 -10.20
N GLU A 17 -15.26 8.70 -9.60
CA GLU A 17 -13.87 8.21 -9.73
C GLU A 17 -13.74 6.77 -9.27
N LEU A 18 -14.23 6.48 -8.06
CA LEU A 18 -14.18 5.16 -7.44
C LEU A 18 -14.98 4.15 -8.25
N ALA A 19 -16.17 4.51 -8.73
CA ALA A 19 -16.98 3.64 -9.58
C ALA A 19 -16.29 3.30 -10.91
N THR A 20 -15.62 4.28 -11.53
CA THR A 20 -14.83 4.08 -12.76
C THR A 20 -13.64 3.15 -12.50
N ALA A 21 -13.07 3.20 -11.30
CA ALA A 21 -12.00 2.32 -10.84
C ALA A 21 -12.50 0.95 -10.33
N GLY A 22 -13.81 0.67 -10.39
CA GLY A 22 -14.41 -0.62 -10.01
C GLY A 22 -15.03 -0.67 -8.62
N VAL A 23 -14.90 0.39 -7.81
CA VAL A 23 -15.45 0.49 -6.45
C VAL A 23 -16.87 1.08 -6.50
N LYS A 24 -17.88 0.21 -6.56
CA LYS A 24 -19.29 0.63 -6.65
C LYS A 24 -19.86 1.17 -5.33
N ASN A 25 -19.40 0.61 -4.21
CA ASN A 25 -19.86 0.96 -2.87
C ASN A 25 -18.67 1.48 -2.04
N PRO A 26 -18.45 2.81 -1.98
CA PRO A 26 -17.26 3.40 -1.39
C PRO A 26 -17.33 3.41 0.14
N THR A 27 -17.13 2.24 0.76
CA THR A 27 -16.89 2.11 2.19
C THR A 27 -15.39 2.22 2.51
N VAL A 28 -15.04 2.48 3.76
CA VAL A 28 -13.62 2.49 4.21
C VAL A 28 -12.95 1.15 3.90
N TYR A 29 -13.66 0.04 4.01
CA TYR A 29 -13.13 -1.29 3.71
C TYR A 29 -12.92 -1.51 2.21
N ASN A 30 -13.91 -1.17 1.36
CA ASN A 30 -13.80 -1.33 -0.09
C ASN A 30 -12.75 -0.40 -0.70
N VAL A 31 -12.59 0.81 -0.15
CA VAL A 31 -11.58 1.76 -0.66
C VAL A 31 -10.21 1.46 -0.06
N GLY A 32 -10.10 1.39 1.26
CA GLY A 32 -8.80 1.26 1.94
C GLY A 32 -8.20 -0.13 1.85
N ILE A 33 -8.99 -1.19 2.02
CA ILE A 33 -8.48 -2.56 1.99
C ILE A 33 -8.44 -3.07 0.56
N ASP A 34 -9.60 -3.16 -0.09
CA ASP A 34 -9.72 -3.81 -1.39
C ASP A 34 -9.03 -3.00 -2.50
N PHE A 35 -9.45 -1.75 -2.70
CA PHE A 35 -8.92 -0.92 -3.77
C PHE A 35 -7.48 -0.42 -3.51
N MET A 36 -7.10 0.00 -2.31
CA MET A 36 -5.76 0.55 -2.08
C MET A 36 -4.71 -0.50 -1.74
N LEU A 37 -4.98 -1.37 -0.77
CA LEU A 37 -3.97 -2.31 -0.26
C LEU A 37 -3.90 -3.59 -1.11
N LEU A 38 -5.04 -4.25 -1.34
CA LEU A 38 -5.06 -5.53 -2.08
C LEU A 38 -4.65 -5.33 -3.54
N GLU A 39 -5.16 -4.29 -4.22
CA GLU A 39 -4.71 -3.94 -5.59
C GLU A 39 -3.19 -3.70 -5.63
N GLY A 40 -2.66 -2.98 -4.64
CA GLY A 40 -1.22 -2.71 -4.53
C GLY A 40 -0.40 -4.01 -4.39
N PHE A 41 -0.85 -4.95 -3.55
CA PHE A 41 -0.18 -6.23 -3.38
C PHE A 41 -0.27 -7.12 -4.63
N GLU A 42 -1.39 -7.10 -5.35
CA GLU A 42 -1.55 -7.83 -6.61
C GLU A 42 -0.56 -7.34 -7.68
N ILE A 43 -0.39 -6.01 -7.79
CA ILE A 43 0.61 -5.40 -8.68
C ILE A 43 2.03 -5.88 -8.33
N LEU A 44 2.34 -5.98 -7.03
CA LEU A 44 3.65 -6.44 -6.58
C LEU A 44 3.85 -7.94 -6.77
N ASP A 45 2.81 -8.76 -6.68
CA ASP A 45 2.91 -10.21 -6.92
C ASP A 45 3.11 -10.56 -8.39
N SER A 46 2.67 -9.69 -9.29
CA SER A 46 2.77 -9.88 -10.74
C SER A 46 3.51 -8.74 -11.44
N PRO A 47 4.78 -8.46 -11.08
CA PRO A 47 5.50 -7.32 -11.67
C PRO A 47 5.77 -7.58 -13.16
N PRO A 48 5.91 -6.53 -14.00
CA PRO A 48 6.18 -6.69 -15.43
C PRO A 48 7.38 -7.60 -15.71
N SER A 49 7.34 -8.37 -16.81
CA SER A 49 8.39 -9.35 -17.15
C SER A 49 9.80 -8.76 -17.16
N ALA A 50 9.95 -7.56 -17.73
CA ALA A 50 11.22 -6.83 -17.74
C ALA A 50 11.74 -6.55 -16.32
N MET A 51 10.84 -6.21 -15.39
CA MET A 51 11.22 -5.98 -14.00
C MET A 51 11.64 -7.28 -13.31
N ARG A 52 10.91 -8.39 -13.54
CA ARG A 52 11.32 -9.72 -13.04
C ARG A 52 12.73 -10.08 -13.52
N THR A 53 13.03 -9.84 -14.79
CA THR A 53 14.36 -10.10 -15.35
C THR A 53 15.44 -9.28 -14.66
N ILE A 54 15.21 -7.98 -14.41
CA ILE A 54 16.18 -7.13 -13.72
C ILE A 54 16.40 -7.62 -12.28
N LEU A 55 15.32 -7.88 -11.53
CA LEU A 55 15.39 -8.27 -10.12
C LEU A 55 16.07 -9.64 -9.92
N GLN A 56 15.87 -10.57 -10.85
CA GLN A 56 16.43 -11.93 -10.79
C GLN A 56 17.83 -12.07 -11.38
N ASN A 57 18.35 -11.03 -12.05
CA ASN A 57 19.65 -11.11 -12.70
C ASN A 57 20.80 -10.88 -11.71
N ARG A 58 21.57 -11.94 -11.45
CA ARG A 58 22.72 -11.93 -10.51
C ARG A 58 23.88 -11.02 -10.92
N TRP A 59 23.94 -10.56 -12.16
CA TRP A 59 24.99 -9.65 -12.62
C TRP A 59 24.72 -8.19 -12.28
N PHE A 60 23.50 -7.85 -11.87
CA PHE A 60 23.16 -6.52 -11.42
C PHE A 60 23.37 -6.36 -9.92
N SER A 61 23.99 -5.26 -9.51
CA SER A 61 24.11 -4.90 -8.10
C SER A 61 22.74 -4.68 -7.47
N GLU A 62 22.63 -4.85 -6.16
CA GLU A 62 21.40 -4.57 -5.41
C GLU A 62 20.97 -3.12 -5.57
N THR A 63 21.92 -2.18 -5.46
CA THR A 63 21.67 -0.75 -5.68
C THR A 63 21.11 -0.46 -7.08
N PHE A 64 21.61 -1.14 -8.12
CA PHE A 64 21.06 -0.96 -9.46
C PHE A 64 19.63 -1.51 -9.55
N ARG A 65 19.38 -2.70 -9.00
CA ARG A 65 18.05 -3.33 -8.98
C ARG A 65 17.04 -2.47 -8.23
N GLU A 66 17.43 -1.90 -7.09
CA GLU A 66 16.62 -0.99 -6.29
C GLU A 66 16.27 0.28 -7.05
N GLN A 67 17.27 0.95 -7.64
CA GLN A 67 17.02 2.16 -8.43
C GLN A 67 16.13 1.90 -9.64
N ALA A 68 16.34 0.78 -10.33
CA ALA A 68 15.51 0.39 -11.48
C ALA A 68 14.06 0.13 -11.05
N LEU A 69 13.85 -0.58 -9.94
CA LEU A 69 12.51 -0.82 -9.40
C LEU A 69 11.85 0.49 -8.97
N ASN A 70 12.55 1.32 -8.19
CA ASN A 70 12.04 2.60 -7.71
C ASN A 70 11.62 3.49 -8.88
N LYS A 71 12.47 3.57 -9.91
CA LYS A 71 12.17 4.34 -11.11
C LYS A 71 10.94 3.81 -11.84
N ALA A 72 10.82 2.49 -11.99
CA ALA A 72 9.68 1.88 -12.65
C ALA A 72 8.37 2.13 -11.89
N VAL A 73 8.38 1.98 -10.56
CA VAL A 73 7.20 2.24 -9.70
C VAL A 73 6.81 3.71 -9.77
N SER A 74 7.74 4.64 -9.58
CA SER A 74 7.44 6.08 -9.68
C SER A 74 6.93 6.46 -11.07
N CYS A 75 7.48 5.87 -12.14
CA CYS A 75 6.97 6.09 -13.50
C CYS A 75 5.53 5.57 -13.66
N ALA A 76 5.23 4.36 -13.16
CA ALA A 76 3.88 3.80 -13.22
C ALA A 76 2.86 4.67 -12.47
N LEU A 77 3.20 5.16 -11.27
CA LEU A 77 2.35 6.06 -10.50
C LEU A 77 2.12 7.39 -11.22
N LYS A 78 3.17 7.98 -11.81
CA LYS A 78 3.05 9.22 -12.60
C LYS A 78 2.14 9.04 -13.81
N VAL A 79 2.27 7.93 -14.53
CA VAL A 79 1.39 7.61 -15.66
C VAL A 79 -0.05 7.45 -15.17
N ARG A 80 -0.29 6.64 -14.13
CA ARG A 80 -1.64 6.42 -13.59
C ARG A 80 -2.29 7.73 -13.17
N ARG A 81 -1.54 8.61 -12.48
CA ARG A 81 -1.99 9.95 -12.08
C ARG A 81 -2.33 10.84 -13.28
N ALA A 82 -1.47 10.86 -14.30
CA ALA A 82 -1.71 11.65 -15.51
C ALA A 82 -2.93 11.15 -16.33
N THR A 83 -3.29 9.88 -16.20
CA THR A 83 -4.47 9.29 -16.87
C THR A 83 -5.75 9.36 -16.03
N THR A 84 -5.67 9.80 -14.77
CA THR A 84 -6.85 9.98 -13.91
C THR A 84 -7.76 11.09 -14.47
N ARG A 85 -9.08 10.86 -14.40
CA ARG A 85 -10.08 11.79 -14.90
C ARG A 85 -10.03 13.17 -14.23
N TYR A 86 -9.89 13.21 -12.90
CA TYR A 86 -9.84 14.45 -12.13
C TYR A 86 -8.44 14.67 -11.55
N GLN A 87 -7.79 15.75 -11.98
CA GLN A 87 -6.41 16.08 -11.55
C GLN A 87 -6.37 16.72 -10.15
N ASP A 88 -7.51 17.15 -9.63
CA ASP A 88 -7.77 17.58 -8.26
C ASP A 88 -8.61 16.56 -7.47
N GLY A 89 -8.79 15.36 -8.04
CA GLY A 89 -9.61 14.28 -7.50
C GLY A 89 -8.97 13.50 -6.36
N PHE A 90 -9.74 12.54 -5.85
CA PHE A 90 -9.33 11.63 -4.80
C PHE A 90 -8.17 10.73 -5.24
N LEU A 91 -8.27 10.16 -6.45
CA LEU A 91 -7.25 9.27 -6.97
C LEU A 91 -5.92 9.99 -7.18
N THR A 92 -5.95 11.20 -7.72
CA THR A 92 -4.74 12.02 -7.89
C THR A 92 -4.10 12.39 -6.54
N THR A 93 -4.94 12.74 -5.57
CA THR A 93 -4.49 13.01 -4.19
C THR A 93 -3.87 11.77 -3.54
N PHE A 94 -4.48 10.60 -3.70
CA PHE A 94 -3.99 9.33 -3.17
C PHE A 94 -2.66 8.92 -3.83
N LEU A 95 -2.59 8.93 -5.17
CA LEU A 95 -1.37 8.57 -5.92
C LEU A 95 -0.19 9.49 -5.57
N THR A 96 -0.47 10.76 -5.26
CA THR A 96 0.55 11.70 -4.77
C THR A 96 0.99 11.36 -3.34
N LEU A 97 0.05 10.96 -2.47
CA LEU A 97 0.37 10.57 -1.09
C LEU A 97 1.31 9.35 -1.03
N ILE A 98 1.13 8.38 -1.93
CA ILE A 98 1.93 7.16 -1.94
C ILE A 98 3.19 7.24 -2.82
N GLU A 99 3.44 8.37 -3.49
CA GLU A 99 4.50 8.49 -4.52
C GLU A 99 5.89 8.15 -3.97
N ASP A 100 6.17 8.53 -2.72
CA ASP A 100 7.44 8.28 -2.05
C ASP A 100 7.48 6.93 -1.32
N MET A 101 6.33 6.46 -0.82
CA MET A 101 6.25 5.24 -0.01
C MET A 101 6.20 3.97 -0.86
N ALA A 102 5.47 4.00 -1.97
CA ALA A 102 5.25 2.82 -2.80
C ALA A 102 6.54 2.20 -3.37
N PRO A 103 7.56 2.97 -3.83
CA PRO A 103 8.86 2.40 -4.20
C PRO A 103 9.54 1.64 -3.06
N VAL A 104 9.52 2.21 -1.85
CA VAL A 104 10.13 1.59 -0.66
C VAL A 104 9.43 0.28 -0.31
N PHE A 105 8.09 0.26 -0.33
CA PHE A 105 7.32 -0.97 -0.12
C PHE A 105 7.57 -2.00 -1.23
N ALA A 106 7.66 -1.57 -2.49
CA ALA A 106 7.95 -2.46 -3.61
C ALA A 106 9.32 -3.13 -3.45
N TRP A 107 10.36 -2.37 -3.10
CA TRP A 107 11.68 -2.93 -2.82
C TRP A 107 11.70 -3.79 -1.56
N GLY A 108 10.98 -3.37 -0.52
CA GLY A 108 10.78 -4.18 0.68
C GLY A 108 10.19 -5.55 0.35
N ILE A 109 9.21 -5.64 -0.54
CA ILE A 109 8.57 -6.92 -0.88
C ILE A 109 9.38 -7.74 -1.89
N LEU A 110 9.91 -7.09 -2.94
CA LEU A 110 10.53 -7.75 -4.09
C LEU A 110 12.05 -7.87 -4.03
N GLY A 111 12.68 -7.16 -3.10
CA GLY A 111 14.12 -7.11 -2.94
C GLY A 111 14.74 -8.41 -2.43
N PRO A 112 16.06 -8.40 -2.20
CA PRO A 112 16.76 -9.51 -1.57
C PRO A 112 16.32 -9.69 -0.10
N ASP A 113 16.66 -10.84 0.47
CA ASP A 113 16.34 -11.14 1.86
C ASP A 113 17.05 -10.14 2.79
N SER A 114 16.24 -9.43 3.56
CA SER A 114 16.67 -8.36 4.45
C SER A 114 15.65 -8.20 5.58
N PRO A 115 16.02 -7.56 6.70
CA PRO A 115 15.06 -7.24 7.77
C PRO A 115 13.86 -6.42 7.27
N VAL A 116 14.11 -5.51 6.32
CA VAL A 116 13.06 -4.69 5.67
C VAL A 116 12.09 -5.58 4.90
N LYS A 117 12.60 -6.61 4.20
CA LYS A 117 11.76 -7.56 3.49
C LYS A 117 10.92 -8.44 4.40
N SER A 118 11.51 -8.94 5.48
CA SER A 118 10.76 -9.66 6.50
C SER A 118 9.62 -8.82 7.06
N MET A 119 9.89 -7.54 7.38
CA MET A 119 8.87 -6.61 7.87
C MET A 119 7.77 -6.32 6.85
N CYS A 120 8.13 -6.04 5.59
CA CYS A 120 7.13 -5.77 4.54
C CYS A 120 6.30 -7.00 4.19
N THR A 121 6.92 -8.19 4.21
CA THR A 121 6.22 -9.46 3.99
C THR A 121 5.26 -9.75 5.14
N PHE A 122 5.70 -9.55 6.40
CA PHE A 122 4.82 -9.64 7.56
C PHE A 122 3.62 -8.69 7.45
N LEU A 123 3.85 -7.42 7.11
CA LEU A 123 2.77 -6.44 6.95
C LEU A 123 1.78 -6.89 5.88
N LYS A 124 2.29 -7.32 4.72
CA LYS A 124 1.47 -7.85 3.62
C LYS A 124 0.64 -9.05 4.08
N ASP A 125 1.26 -10.03 4.70
CA ASP A 125 0.60 -11.26 5.13
C ASP A 125 -0.46 -10.99 6.20
N THR A 126 -0.18 -10.06 7.12
CA THR A 126 -1.13 -9.67 8.17
C THR A 126 -2.35 -8.96 7.57
N VAL A 127 -2.16 -8.05 6.62
CA VAL A 127 -3.26 -7.40 5.91
C VAL A 127 -4.05 -8.42 5.07
N LEU A 128 -3.38 -9.38 4.43
CA LEU A 128 -4.05 -10.44 3.68
C LEU A 128 -4.82 -11.41 4.57
N ASP A 129 -4.33 -11.76 5.76
CA ASP A 129 -5.08 -12.56 6.73
C ASP A 129 -6.32 -11.81 7.22
N PHE A 130 -6.18 -10.52 7.52
CA PHE A 130 -7.32 -9.67 7.86
C PHE A 130 -8.35 -9.62 6.72
N ALA A 131 -7.92 -9.37 5.48
CA ALA A 131 -8.83 -9.36 4.34
C ALA A 131 -9.56 -10.70 4.17
N ARG A 132 -8.87 -11.83 4.40
CA ARG A 132 -9.49 -13.16 4.38
C ARG A 132 -10.47 -13.36 5.54
N SER A 133 -10.18 -12.85 6.72
CA SER A 133 -11.07 -12.99 7.88
C SER A 133 -12.41 -12.28 7.68
N LEU A 134 -12.44 -11.19 6.89
CA LEU A 134 -13.68 -10.50 6.51
C LEU A 134 -14.69 -11.38 5.76
N TYR A 135 -14.24 -12.50 5.16
CA TYR A 135 -15.06 -13.43 4.38
C TYR A 135 -15.12 -14.84 5.00
N ASP A 136 -14.50 -15.05 6.16
CA ASP A 136 -14.49 -16.35 6.84
C ASP A 136 -15.67 -16.47 7.80
N ILE A 137 -16.63 -17.33 7.45
CA ILE A 137 -17.83 -17.64 8.25
C ILE A 137 -17.48 -18.17 9.65
N LYS A 138 -16.28 -18.74 9.85
CA LYS A 138 -15.84 -19.20 11.17
C LYS A 138 -15.31 -18.06 12.05
N ARG A 139 -14.86 -16.95 11.45
CA ARG A 139 -14.23 -15.81 12.15
C ARG A 139 -15.16 -14.59 12.22
N THR A 140 -16.19 -14.55 11.36
CA THR A 140 -17.12 -13.43 11.20
C THR A 140 -18.57 -13.93 11.25
N ASP A 141 -19.34 -13.43 12.20
CA ASP A 141 -20.76 -13.72 12.33
C ASP A 141 -21.62 -12.79 11.45
N TYR A 142 -22.24 -13.37 10.42
CA TYR A 142 -23.15 -12.68 9.50
C TYR A 142 -24.63 -12.77 9.92
N SER A 143 -24.94 -13.30 11.10
CA SER A 143 -26.32 -13.51 11.57
C SER A 143 -27.10 -12.21 11.78
N SER A 144 -26.39 -11.12 12.12
CA SER A 144 -26.97 -9.80 12.30
C SER A 144 -25.96 -8.70 12.01
N LEU A 145 -26.45 -7.50 11.68
CA LEU A 145 -25.60 -6.33 11.45
C LEU A 145 -24.75 -5.98 12.68
N THR A 146 -25.31 -6.13 13.88
CA THR A 146 -24.59 -5.84 15.14
C THR A 146 -23.48 -6.86 15.40
N ALA A 147 -23.73 -8.15 15.18
CA ALA A 147 -22.71 -9.19 15.33
C ALA A 147 -21.56 -8.97 14.33
N LEU A 148 -21.89 -8.70 13.07
CA LEU A 148 -20.92 -8.38 12.03
C LEU A 148 -20.06 -7.17 12.41
N SER A 149 -20.69 -6.06 12.81
CA SER A 149 -19.95 -4.83 13.19
C SER A 149 -18.96 -5.10 14.33
N ASN A 150 -19.41 -5.79 15.39
CA ASN A 150 -18.55 -6.11 16.53
C ASN A 150 -17.36 -7.01 16.14
N ASP A 151 -17.58 -7.97 15.23
CA ASP A 151 -16.53 -8.85 14.75
C ASP A 151 -15.54 -8.10 13.85
N LEU A 152 -16.01 -7.21 12.97
CA LEU A 152 -15.17 -6.36 12.13
C LEU A 152 -14.29 -5.44 12.98
N ASP A 153 -14.87 -4.78 13.99
CA ASP A 153 -14.13 -3.91 14.90
C ASP A 153 -13.07 -4.69 15.66
N ARG A 154 -13.42 -5.87 16.19
CA ARG A 154 -12.47 -6.76 16.87
C ARG A 154 -11.32 -7.18 15.94
N GLN A 155 -11.62 -7.55 14.70
CA GLN A 155 -10.61 -7.96 13.73
C GLN A 155 -9.68 -6.80 13.35
N MET A 156 -10.23 -5.59 13.19
CA MET A 156 -9.44 -4.38 12.93
C MET A 156 -8.52 -4.04 14.11
N SER A 157 -9.03 -4.10 15.35
CA SER A 157 -8.20 -3.89 16.55
C SER A 157 -7.08 -4.92 16.65
N ASN A 158 -7.37 -6.19 16.40
CA ASN A 158 -6.36 -7.24 16.41
C ASN A 158 -5.28 -7.01 15.33
N LEU A 159 -5.67 -6.57 14.13
CA LEU A 159 -4.74 -6.20 13.05
C LEU A 159 -3.79 -5.10 13.53
N LEU A 160 -4.33 -4.01 14.08
CA LEU A 160 -3.54 -2.88 14.56
C LEU A 160 -2.60 -3.29 15.70
N ASP A 161 -3.09 -4.04 16.68
CA ASP A 161 -2.27 -4.54 17.79
C ASP A 161 -1.14 -5.45 17.30
N THR A 162 -1.41 -6.29 16.31
CA THR A 162 -0.41 -7.20 15.71
C THR A 162 0.66 -6.39 14.99
N ILE A 163 0.26 -5.42 14.16
CA ILE A 163 1.19 -4.54 13.45
C ILE A 163 2.02 -3.71 14.43
N VAL A 164 1.42 -3.10 15.45
CA VAL A 164 2.13 -2.28 16.44
C VAL A 164 3.15 -3.10 17.23
N LYS A 165 2.78 -4.32 17.64
CA LYS A 165 3.70 -5.22 18.38
C LYS A 165 4.88 -5.66 17.53
N GLU A 166 4.66 -6.00 16.26
CA GLU A 166 5.76 -6.40 15.38
C GLU A 166 6.64 -5.21 15.02
N MET A 167 6.04 -4.03 14.82
CA MET A 167 6.80 -2.85 14.45
C MET A 167 7.79 -2.46 15.53
N ASN A 168 7.45 -2.56 16.84
CA ASN A 168 8.26 -2.20 18.03
C ASN A 168 9.56 -1.42 17.71
N VAL A 169 9.38 -0.29 17.02
CA VAL A 169 10.48 0.46 16.43
C VAL A 169 11.14 1.18 17.59
N ASP A 170 12.39 0.82 17.90
CA ASP A 170 13.26 1.74 18.63
C ASP A 170 13.30 3.04 17.80
N PRO A 171 12.79 4.17 18.30
CA PRO A 171 12.64 5.42 17.54
C PRO A 171 13.93 5.90 16.86
N ASN A 172 15.09 5.39 17.30
CA ASN A 172 16.41 5.75 16.81
C ASN A 172 16.83 5.04 15.51
N ILE A 173 16.15 3.97 15.07
CA ILE A 173 16.56 3.19 13.89
C ILE A 173 16.11 3.88 12.58
N LEU A 174 14.91 4.48 12.57
CA LEU A 174 14.39 5.19 11.39
C LEU A 174 15.13 6.52 11.14
N LEU A 175 15.59 7.19 12.20
CA LEU A 175 16.37 8.44 12.08
C LEU A 175 17.78 8.17 11.53
N ASN A 176 18.41 7.05 11.86
CA ASN A 176 19.76 6.74 11.40
C ASN A 176 19.84 6.30 9.92
N GLN A 177 18.78 5.68 9.37
CA GLN A 177 18.76 5.30 7.95
C GLN A 177 18.35 6.45 7.01
N ALA A 178 17.50 7.38 7.47
CA ALA A 178 17.22 8.62 6.75
C ALA A 178 18.43 9.60 6.74
N SER A 179 19.31 9.50 7.75
CA SER A 179 20.53 10.32 7.83
C SER A 179 21.65 9.86 6.87
N MET A 180 21.64 8.60 6.44
CA MET A 180 22.67 8.05 5.54
C MET A 180 22.44 8.38 4.05
N THR A 181 21.26 8.85 3.67
CA THR A 181 20.97 9.31 2.30
C THR A 181 21.26 10.81 2.07
N SER A 182 21.67 11.55 3.10
CA SER A 182 22.00 12.99 2.99
C SER A 182 23.49 13.30 2.76
N THR A 183 24.36 12.30 2.64
CA THR A 183 25.80 12.52 2.39
C THR A 183 26.22 11.96 1.03
N ILE A 184 25.65 12.51 -0.05
CA ILE A 184 26.32 12.50 -1.35
C ILE A 184 26.89 13.90 -1.54
N HIS A 185 28.19 14.00 -1.28
CA HIS A 185 29.01 15.17 -1.54
C HIS A 185 28.85 15.62 -3.00
N PHE A 186 28.39 16.85 -3.20
CA PHE A 186 28.68 17.60 -4.41
C PHE A 186 30.14 18.06 -4.32
N ASN A 187 30.96 17.57 -5.24
CA ASN A 187 32.19 18.22 -5.71
C ASN A 187 32.05 18.39 -7.22
#